data_AF-A0AAD9QNL1-F1
#
_entry.id   AF-A0AAD9QNL1-F1
#
_cell.length_a   1.000
_cell.length_b   1.000
_cell.length_c   1.000
_cell.angle_alpha   90.00
_cell.angle_beta   90.00
_cell.angle_gamma   90.00
#
_symmetry.space_group_name_H-M   'P 1'
#
loop_
_entity.id
_entity.type
_entity.pdbx_description
1 polymer ?
#
loop_
_entity_poly.entity_id
_entity_poly.type
_entity_poly.pdbx_seq_one_letter_code
_entity_poly.pdbx_strand_id
1 'polypeptide(L)'
;MLHKDKAPLDVGFLYWELRDSLVSCELMMLRSLQFDVTFNNPHKYLLHYLVSLGDWLVEDSCDAIGQLSWVFLQDSFHTTLCLQHGPSHVAVAMLYFALNCLGVTVPCHSADNTWWKVSVR
;
A
#
# COMPACT_ATOMS: atom_id res chain seq x y z
N MET A 1 5.61 15.20 12.11
CA MET A 1 6.65 16.19 12.48
C MET A 1 6.95 16.00 13.96
N LEU A 2 8.15 15.51 14.27
CA LEU A 2 8.53 15.13 15.63
C LEU A 2 8.39 16.32 16.59
N HIS A 3 7.70 16.10 17.71
CA HIS A 3 7.45 17.04 18.82
C HIS A 3 6.77 18.37 18.45
N LYS A 4 5.44 18.35 18.32
CA LYS A 4 4.62 19.57 18.16
C LYS A 4 4.80 20.58 19.30
N ASP A 5 5.16 20.11 20.49
CA ASP A 5 5.22 20.93 21.71
C ASP A 5 6.60 21.55 21.96
N LYS A 6 7.59 21.29 21.11
CA LYS A 6 8.94 21.85 21.25
C LYS A 6 9.16 22.96 20.22
N ALA A 7 9.81 24.03 20.66
CA ALA A 7 10.30 25.07 19.77
C ALA A 7 11.25 24.47 18.71
N PRO A 8 11.28 25.04 17.49
CA PRO A 8 12.23 24.63 16.47
C PRO A 8 13.66 24.75 17.00
N LEU A 9 14.53 23.88 16.51
CA LEU A 9 15.93 23.83 16.95
C LEU A 9 16.65 25.11 16.51
N ASP A 10 17.37 25.75 17.43
CA ASP A 10 18.24 26.86 17.09
C ASP A 10 19.39 26.40 16.18
N VAL A 11 19.78 27.26 15.24
CA VAL A 11 20.89 27.00 14.34
C VAL A 11 22.21 27.12 15.11
N GLY A 12 22.62 26.01 15.72
CA GLY A 12 23.85 25.87 16.49
C GLY A 12 24.58 24.56 16.21
N PHE A 13 25.52 24.21 17.09
CA PHE A 13 26.33 22.99 16.94
C PHE A 13 25.46 21.73 16.78
N LEU A 14 24.46 21.55 17.65
CA LEU A 14 23.54 20.40 17.61
C LEU A 14 22.75 20.31 16.29
N TYR A 15 22.38 21.45 15.71
CA TYR A 15 21.69 21.48 14.42
C TYR A 15 22.57 20.91 13.30
N TRP A 16 23.82 21.37 13.22
CA TRP A 16 24.76 20.91 12.21
C TRP A 16 25.12 19.44 12.39
N GLU A 17 25.31 18.99 13.62
CA GLU A 17 25.57 17.58 13.94
C GLU A 17 24.41 16.65 13.54
N LEU A 18 23.16 17.04 13.83
CA LEU A 18 21.97 16.29 13.42
C LEU A 18 21.79 16.29 11.91
N ARG A 19 22.05 17.42 11.25
CA ARG A 19 22.01 17.53 9.80
C ARG A 19 23.00 16.57 9.15
N ASP A 20 24.26 16.57 9.61
CA ASP A 20 25.30 15.72 9.04
C ASP A 20 25.03 14.23 9.30
N SER A 21 24.47 13.92 10.47
CA SER A 21 23.98 12.56 10.80
C SER A 21 22.84 12.13 9.88
N LEU A 22 21.87 13.02 9.63
CA LEU A 22 20.73 12.75 8.73
C LEU A 22 21.20 12.48 7.29
N VAL A 23 22.10 13.33 6.77
CA VAL A 23 22.67 13.16 5.42
C VAL A 23 23.46 11.85 5.31
N SER A 24 24.19 11.49 6.38
CA SER A 24 24.92 10.22 6.43
C SER A 24 23.97 9.01 6.43
N CYS A 25 22.89 9.07 7.21
CA CYS A 25 21.85 8.04 7.22
C CYS A 25 21.13 7.93 5.87
N GLU A 26 20.80 9.06 5.23
CA GLU A 26 20.18 9.11 3.91
C GLU A 26 21.07 8.43 2.86
N LEU A 27 22.36 8.79 2.83
CA LEU A 27 23.32 8.19 1.90
C LEU A 27 23.51 6.69 2.16
N MET A 28 23.50 6.26 3.42
CA MET A 28 23.58 4.85 3.79
C MET A 28 22.35 4.07 3.28
N MET A 29 21.14 4.64 3.43
CA MET A 29 19.91 4.02 2.91
C MET A 29 19.94 3.93 1.38
N LEU A 30 20.29 5.02 0.68
CA LEU A 30 20.38 5.02 -0.79
C LEU A 30 21.37 3.98 -1.32
N ARG A 31 22.54 3.85 -0.68
CA ARG A 31 23.52 2.81 -1.02
C ARG A 31 22.98 1.41 -0.79
N SER A 32 22.25 1.18 0.31
CA SER A 32 21.65 -0.12 0.61
C SER A 32 20.60 -0.53 -0.43
N LEU A 33 19.87 0.43 -0.97
CA LEU A 33 18.91 0.26 -2.06
C LEU A 33 19.54 0.28 -3.44
N GLN A 34 20.88 0.35 -3.55
CA GLN A 34 21.60 0.48 -4.83
C GLN A 34 21.10 1.65 -5.69
N PHE A 35 20.63 2.72 -5.04
CA PHE A 35 19.98 3.88 -5.67
C PHE A 35 18.69 3.57 -6.45
N ASP A 36 18.13 2.37 -6.32
CA ASP A 36 16.79 2.06 -6.81
C ASP A 36 15.75 2.55 -5.79
N VAL A 37 15.26 3.76 -6.03
CA VAL A 37 14.20 4.39 -5.24
C VAL A 37 12.83 4.26 -5.93
N THR A 38 12.73 3.44 -6.99
CA THR A 38 11.47 3.26 -7.69
C THR A 38 10.59 2.26 -6.93
N PHE A 39 9.44 2.74 -6.44
CA PHE A 39 8.50 1.91 -5.71
C PHE A 39 7.17 1.80 -6.45
N ASN A 40 6.80 0.57 -6.80
CA ASN A 40 5.49 0.28 -7.38
C ASN A 40 4.45 0.21 -6.27
N ASN A 41 3.61 1.24 -6.21
CA ASN A 41 2.62 1.35 -5.15
C ASN A 41 1.44 0.37 -5.36
N PRO A 42 1.15 -0.55 -4.42
CA PRO A 42 0.02 -1.48 -4.51
C PRO A 42 -1.35 -0.79 -4.56
N HIS A 43 -1.46 0.45 -4.06
CA HIS A 43 -2.71 1.24 -4.13
C HIS A 43 -3.17 1.49 -5.58
N LYS A 44 -2.24 1.61 -6.53
CA LYS A 44 -2.58 1.77 -7.95
C LYS A 44 -3.28 0.53 -8.51
N TYR A 45 -2.82 -0.65 -8.12
CA TYR A 45 -3.41 -1.91 -8.53
C TYR A 45 -4.75 -2.12 -7.85
N LEU A 46 -4.87 -1.77 -6.57
CA LEU A 46 -6.15 -1.85 -5.84
C LEU A 46 -7.25 -1.05 -6.53
N LEU A 47 -6.96 0.19 -6.94
CA LEU A 47 -7.93 1.01 -7.67
C LEU A 47 -8.35 0.37 -9.00
N HIS A 48 -7.39 -0.20 -9.75
CA HIS A 48 -7.68 -0.89 -11.00
C HIS A 48 -8.62 -2.10 -10.79
N TYR A 49 -8.41 -2.86 -9.72
CA TYR A 49 -9.29 -3.97 -9.36
C TYR A 49 -10.67 -3.51 -8.92
N LEU A 50 -10.76 -2.46 -8.10
CA LEU A 50 -12.04 -1.90 -7.64
C LEU A 50 -12.88 -1.37 -8.81
N VAL A 51 -12.28 -0.63 -9.75
CA VAL A 51 -12.99 -0.16 -10.95
C VAL A 51 -13.50 -1.35 -11.78
N SER A 52 -12.67 -2.39 -11.95
CA SER A 52 -13.06 -3.59 -12.68
C SER A 52 -14.17 -4.39 -11.99
N LEU A 53 -14.25 -4.34 -10.66
CA LEU A 53 -15.30 -5.01 -9.87
C LEU A 53 -16.55 -4.14 -9.70
N GLY A 54 -16.44 -2.82 -9.86
CA GLY A 54 -17.54 -1.86 -9.67
C GLY A 54 -18.72 -2.14 -10.60
N ASP A 55 -18.45 -2.60 -11.83
CA ASP A 55 -19.48 -3.01 -12.79
C ASP A 55 -20.36 -4.19 -12.28
N TRP A 56 -19.90 -4.93 -11.26
CA TRP A 56 -20.51 -6.17 -10.78
C TRP A 56 -21.07 -6.05 -9.35
N LEU A 57 -20.79 -4.93 -8.67
CA LEU A 57 -21.15 -4.68 -7.27
C LEU A 57 -22.30 -3.66 -7.18
N VAL A 58 -23.09 -3.76 -6.10
CA VAL A 58 -24.04 -2.71 -5.72
C VAL A 58 -23.26 -1.50 -5.20
N GLU A 59 -23.64 -0.27 -5.61
CA GLU A 59 -22.93 0.98 -5.30
C GLU A 59 -22.59 1.11 -3.79
N ASP A 60 -23.55 0.88 -2.90
CA ASP A 60 -23.34 0.98 -1.43
C ASP A 60 -22.32 -0.02 -0.88
N SER A 61 -22.21 -1.20 -1.49
CA SER A 61 -21.24 -2.22 -1.09
C SER A 61 -19.85 -1.92 -1.64
N CYS A 62 -19.77 -1.30 -2.81
CA CYS A 62 -18.51 -0.94 -3.47
C CYS A 62 -17.68 0.03 -2.60
N ASP A 63 -18.34 1.06 -2.05
CA ASP A 63 -17.68 2.04 -1.19
C ASP A 63 -17.13 1.42 0.10
N ALA A 64 -17.92 0.55 0.74
CA ALA A 64 -17.49 -0.16 1.95
C ALA A 64 -16.30 -1.10 1.68
N ILE A 65 -16.33 -1.84 0.56
CA ILE A 65 -15.23 -2.73 0.14
C ILE A 65 -13.97 -1.91 -0.18
N GLY A 66 -14.12 -0.79 -0.89
CA GLY A 66 -13.02 0.11 -1.24
C GLY A 66 -12.33 0.68 -0.01
N GLN A 67 -13.09 1.19 0.95
CA GLN A 67 -12.53 1.71 2.20
C GLN A 67 -11.85 0.61 3.03
N LEU A 68 -12.49 -0.55 3.17
CA LEU A 68 -11.95 -1.64 3.97
C LEU A 68 -10.66 -2.23 3.35
N SER A 69 -10.66 -2.43 2.04
CA SER A 69 -9.47 -2.91 1.31
C SER A 69 -8.32 -1.89 1.36
N TRP A 70 -8.62 -0.58 1.37
CA TRP A 70 -7.63 0.47 1.55
C TRP A 70 -6.97 0.41 2.94
N VAL A 71 -7.76 0.27 4.00
CA VAL A 71 -7.26 0.13 5.38
C VAL A 71 -6.38 -1.11 5.51
N PHE A 72 -6.83 -2.26 5.02
CA PHE A 72 -6.03 -3.49 5.04
C PHE A 72 -4.72 -3.36 4.24
N LEU A 73 -4.76 -2.66 3.11
CA LEU A 73 -3.55 -2.40 2.35
C LEU A 73 -2.57 -1.49 3.11
N GLN A 74 -3.07 -0.50 3.83
CA GLN A 74 -2.23 0.34 4.69
C GLN A 74 -1.59 -0.47 5.82
N ASP A 75 -2.35 -1.35 6.45
CA ASP A 75 -1.85 -2.25 7.51
C ASP A 75 -0.79 -3.24 6.99
N SER A 76 -0.89 -3.63 5.71
CA SER A 76 0.08 -4.54 5.09
C SER A 76 1.51 -3.97 5.05
N PHE A 77 1.68 -2.65 5.03
CA PHE A 77 3.00 -1.99 5.08
C PHE A 77 3.68 -2.09 6.45
N HIS A 78 2.91 -2.34 7.51
CA HIS A 78 3.46 -2.64 8.83
C HIS A 78 3.95 -4.09 8.93
N THR A 79 3.68 -4.92 7.91
CA THR A 79 4.08 -6.33 7.81
C THR A 79 5.13 -6.51 6.70
N THR A 80 5.76 -7.69 6.64
CA THR A 80 6.74 -8.04 5.58
C THR A 80 6.09 -8.44 4.25
N LEU A 81 4.78 -8.27 4.06
CA LEU A 81 4.06 -8.72 2.86
C LEU A 81 4.53 -8.03 1.59
N CYS A 82 4.83 -6.72 1.67
CA CYS A 82 5.33 -5.94 0.53
C CYS A 82 6.74 -6.35 0.07
N LEU A 83 7.49 -7.10 0.89
CA LEU A 83 8.81 -7.63 0.56
C LEU A 83 8.74 -9.06 -0.01
N GLN A 84 7.70 -9.82 0.35
CA GLN A 84 7.54 -11.22 -0.04
C GLN A 84 6.77 -11.38 -1.36
N HIS A 85 5.83 -10.47 -1.64
CA HIS A 85 4.93 -10.57 -2.79
C HIS A 85 4.93 -9.28 -3.61
N GLY A 86 4.72 -9.42 -4.92
CA GLY A 86 4.59 -8.27 -5.80
C GLY A 86 3.36 -7.41 -5.46
N PRO A 87 3.41 -6.09 -5.74
CA PRO A 87 2.37 -5.14 -5.34
C PRO A 87 0.99 -5.47 -5.92
N SER A 88 0.94 -6.07 -7.11
CA SER A 88 -0.30 -6.55 -7.73
C SER A 88 -0.97 -7.67 -6.94
N HIS A 89 -0.19 -8.61 -6.41
CA HIS A 89 -0.69 -9.74 -5.61
C HIS A 89 -1.16 -9.29 -4.23
N VAL A 90 -0.41 -8.38 -3.60
CA VAL A 90 -0.81 -7.80 -2.30
C VAL A 90 -2.13 -7.07 -2.45
N ALA A 91 -2.30 -6.25 -3.48
CA ALA A 91 -3.55 -5.54 -3.74
C ALA A 91 -4.76 -6.47 -3.93
N VAL A 92 -4.62 -7.56 -4.71
CA VAL A 92 -5.68 -8.57 -4.86
C VAL A 92 -5.99 -9.26 -3.53
N ALA A 93 -4.96 -9.65 -2.78
CA ALA A 93 -5.15 -10.37 -1.52
C ALA A 93 -5.93 -9.52 -0.51
N MET A 94 -5.60 -8.24 -0.39
CA MET A 94 -6.31 -7.32 0.51
C MET A 94 -7.75 -7.07 0.07
N LEU A 95 -7.99 -6.96 -1.24
CA LEU A 95 -9.35 -6.84 -1.79
C LEU A 95 -10.18 -8.11 -1.56
N TYR A 96 -9.59 -9.29 -1.81
CA TYR A 96 -10.24 -10.57 -1.54
C TYR A 96 -10.55 -10.73 -0.04
N PHE A 97 -9.65 -10.32 0.83
CA PHE A 97 -9.87 -10.33 2.27
C PHE A 97 -11.02 -9.40 2.67
N ALA A 98 -11.06 -8.17 2.14
CA ALA A 98 -12.17 -7.23 2.36
C ALA A 98 -13.53 -7.79 1.90
N LEU A 99 -13.58 -8.44 0.73
CA LEU A 99 -14.79 -9.09 0.22
C LEU A 99 -15.30 -10.20 1.16
N ASN A 100 -14.37 -11.03 1.68
CA ASN A 100 -14.73 -12.08 2.64
C ASN A 100 -15.23 -11.50 3.97
N CYS A 101 -14.61 -10.43 4.47
CA CYS A 101 -15.04 -9.77 5.70
C CYS A 101 -16.45 -9.18 5.60
N LEU A 102 -16.83 -8.70 4.41
CA LEU A 102 -18.15 -8.13 4.14
C LEU A 102 -19.17 -9.19 3.68
N GLY A 103 -18.76 -10.46 3.55
CA GLY A 103 -19.64 -11.55 3.13
C GLY A 103 -20.13 -11.43 1.69
N VAL A 104 -19.48 -10.61 0.86
CA VAL A 104 -19.89 -10.36 -0.52
C VAL A 104 -19.26 -11.40 -1.43
N THR A 105 -20.08 -12.28 -1.99
CA THR A 105 -19.65 -13.27 -2.98
C THR A 105 -19.68 -12.67 -4.37
N VAL A 106 -18.50 -12.48 -4.98
CA VAL A 106 -18.42 -12.06 -6.39
C VAL A 106 -18.97 -13.18 -7.28
N PRO A 107 -19.91 -12.91 -8.20
CA PRO A 107 -20.60 -13.95 -8.97
C PRO A 107 -19.73 -14.70 -10.00
N CYS A 108 -18.44 -14.38 -10.14
CA CYS A 108 -17.50 -15.13 -11.00
C CYS A 108 -16.79 -16.27 -10.25
N HIS A 109 -17.56 -17.28 -9.82
CA HIS A 109 -17.02 -18.57 -9.36
C HIS A 109 -17.18 -19.67 -10.43
N SER A 110 -17.30 -19.29 -11.70
CA SER A 110 -17.43 -20.24 -12.81
C SER A 110 -16.05 -20.55 -13.41
N ALA A 111 -15.42 -21.58 -12.84
CA ALA A 111 -14.33 -22.48 -13.29
C ALA A 111 -13.13 -21.97 -14.13
N ASP A 112 -13.26 -21.01 -15.06
CA ASP A 112 -12.19 -20.69 -16.03
C ASP A 112 -11.64 -19.25 -15.97
N ASN A 113 -12.37 -18.29 -15.38
CA ASN A 113 -11.92 -16.89 -15.29
C ASN A 113 -12.16 -16.29 -13.90
N THR A 114 -11.27 -16.65 -12.97
CA THR A 114 -11.22 -16.00 -11.66
C THR A 114 -10.85 -14.52 -11.82
N TRP A 115 -11.67 -13.62 -11.28
CA TRP A 115 -11.59 -12.15 -11.48
C TRP A 115 -10.19 -11.55 -11.22
N TRP A 116 -9.39 -12.16 -10.34
CA TRP A 116 -8.01 -11.73 -10.06
C TRP A 116 -6.99 -12.08 -11.15
N LYS A 117 -7.28 -13.03 -12.06
CA LYS A 117 -6.38 -13.40 -13.18
C LYS A 117 -6.41 -12.40 -14.33
N VAL A 118 -7.42 -11.53 -14.38
CA VAL A 118 -7.61 -10.57 -15.50
C VAL A 118 -6.52 -9.50 -15.54
N SER A 119 -5.78 -9.29 -14.44
CA SER A 119 -4.79 -8.22 -14.34
C SER A 119 -3.32 -8.68 -14.35
N VAL A 120 -3.05 -9.97 -14.62
CA VAL A 120 -1.68 -10.48 -14.85
C VAL A 120 -1.46 -10.65 -16.36
N ARG A 121 -1.34 -9.53 -17.07
CA ARG A 121 -0.76 -9.45 -18.41
C ARG A 121 0.11 -8.22 -18.51
#